data_AF-A0A8S9E758-F1
#
_entry.id   AF-A0A8S9E758-F1
#
_cell.length_a   1.000
_cell.length_b   1.000
_cell.length_c   1.000
_cell.angle_alpha   90.00
_cell.angle_beta   90.00
_cell.angle_gamma   90.00
#
_symmetry.space_group_name_H-M   'P 1'
#
loop_
_entity.id
_entity.type
_entity.pdbx_description
1 polymer ?
#
loop_
_entity_poly.entity_id
_entity_poly.type
_entity_poly.pdbx_seq_one_letter_code
_entity_poly.pdbx_strand_id
1 'polypeptide(L)'
;EYAEFLHCKSKKFTDFDEVRQEIEAETDRVTGTNKGISPVPINLRVYSPHVLNLTLIDLPGITKVPVGDQPQDIEYQIKDMILQFISRESSLILAVTPANMDLANSDALKMAKEVDPQGLRTIGVITKLDLMDEGTDARDVLENKLLPLRRGYIGVVNRSQKDIDGKKDIRAALAAERKFFLSHPAYRHMADRMGTPHLQKVLNQQLTNHIRETLPSLRSKLQSQLLSLEKEVEEYKNFRPDDPTRKTKALLQMVQQFGVDFEKRIEGSGDQVDTLELSGGARINRIFHERFPFELVKMEFDEKDLRREISYAIKNIHGVTGLFTPDLAFEAIVKKQVVKLKEPCLKCVDLVIQELINTVRQCTSKLGSYPRLREETERIVTTHIREREGKTKDQV
;
A
#
# COMPACT_ATOMS: atom_id res chain seq x y z
N GLU A 1 -14.85 -36.91 -20.66
CA GLU A 1 -14.10 -35.73 -20.17
C GLU A 1 -15.11 -34.61 -20.02
N TYR A 2 -14.92 -33.68 -19.09
CA TYR A 2 -15.83 -32.53 -18.94
C TYR A 2 -15.10 -31.33 -18.34
N ALA A 3 -15.68 -30.15 -18.47
CA ALA A 3 -15.19 -28.93 -17.86
C ALA A 3 -16.28 -28.20 -17.05
N GLU A 4 -15.86 -27.43 -16.05
CA GLU A 4 -16.72 -26.63 -15.18
C GLU A 4 -16.12 -25.23 -14.97
N PHE A 5 -16.95 -24.21 -15.07
CA PHE A 5 -16.57 -22.82 -14.78
C PHE A 5 -17.01 -22.42 -13.37
N LEU A 6 -16.23 -21.53 -12.73
CA LEU A 6 -16.58 -21.01 -11.42
C LEU A 6 -17.85 -20.15 -11.41
N HIS A 7 -18.12 -19.43 -12.51
CA HIS A 7 -19.33 -18.62 -12.68
C HIS A 7 -20.56 -19.44 -13.11
N CYS A 8 -20.35 -20.65 -13.63
CA CYS A 8 -21.41 -21.56 -14.11
C CYS A 8 -21.34 -22.94 -13.42
N LYS A 9 -21.31 -22.98 -12.08
CA LYS A 9 -21.06 -24.19 -11.27
C LYS A 9 -22.04 -25.36 -11.49
N SER A 10 -23.23 -25.10 -12.03
CA SER A 10 -24.27 -26.11 -12.26
C SER A 10 -24.20 -26.78 -13.63
N LYS A 11 -23.39 -26.26 -14.58
CA LYS A 11 -23.30 -26.80 -15.94
C LYS A 11 -21.97 -27.54 -16.13
N LYS A 12 -22.05 -28.80 -16.54
CA LYS A 12 -20.91 -29.58 -17.02
C LYS A 12 -20.82 -29.49 -18.53
N PHE A 13 -19.70 -28.98 -19.03
CA PHE A 13 -19.44 -28.87 -20.46
C PHE A 13 -18.74 -30.14 -20.93
N THR A 14 -19.31 -30.86 -21.89
CA THR A 14 -18.70 -32.04 -22.50
C THR A 14 -18.17 -31.77 -23.91
N ASP A 15 -18.62 -30.70 -24.55
CA ASP A 15 -18.10 -30.19 -25.81
C ASP A 15 -17.12 -29.04 -25.53
N PHE A 16 -15.88 -29.18 -26.00
CA PHE A 16 -14.84 -28.16 -25.82
C PHE A 16 -14.98 -26.97 -26.77
N ASP A 17 -15.75 -27.10 -27.85
CA ASP A 17 -16.13 -25.93 -28.66
C ASP A 17 -17.08 -25.01 -27.87
N GLU A 18 -18.01 -25.56 -27.08
CA GLU A 18 -18.82 -24.77 -26.14
C GLU A 18 -17.96 -24.12 -25.05
N VAL A 19 -16.94 -24.82 -24.54
CA VAL A 19 -16.02 -24.24 -23.54
C VAL A 19 -15.29 -23.03 -24.11
N ARG A 20 -14.81 -23.12 -25.35
CA ARG A 20 -14.16 -21.98 -26.02
C ARG A 20 -15.12 -20.80 -26.20
N GLN A 21 -16.33 -21.06 -26.69
CA GLN A 21 -17.34 -20.01 -26.87
C GLN A 21 -17.71 -19.35 -25.52
N GLU A 22 -17.78 -20.13 -24.45
CA GLU A 22 -18.04 -19.61 -23.10
C GLU A 22 -16.89 -18.74 -22.58
N ILE A 23 -15.62 -19.10 -22.84
CA ILE A 23 -14.47 -18.26 -22.50
C ILE A 23 -14.54 -16.93 -23.25
N GLU A 24 -14.81 -16.97 -24.56
CA GLU A 24 -14.94 -15.77 -25.40
C GLU A 24 -16.10 -14.89 -24.90
N ALA A 25 -17.27 -15.48 -24.64
CA ALA A 25 -18.44 -14.76 -24.15
C ALA A 25 -18.22 -14.14 -22.77
N GLU A 26 -17.61 -14.86 -21.83
CA GLU A 26 -17.31 -14.34 -20.49
C GLU A 26 -16.23 -13.26 -20.52
N THR A 27 -15.25 -13.38 -21.42
CA THR A 27 -14.25 -12.34 -21.66
C THR A 27 -14.93 -11.07 -22.16
N ASP A 28 -15.69 -11.16 -23.25
CA ASP A 28 -16.41 -10.03 -23.86
C ASP A 28 -17.42 -9.38 -22.89
N ARG A 29 -18.04 -10.17 -22.00
CA ARG A 29 -18.96 -9.67 -20.97
C ARG A 29 -18.25 -8.73 -19.99
N VAL A 30 -16.98 -8.99 -19.66
CA VAL A 30 -16.22 -8.23 -18.67
C VAL A 30 -15.41 -7.10 -19.32
N THR A 31 -14.83 -7.33 -20.50
CA THR A 31 -13.92 -6.39 -21.17
C THR A 31 -14.59 -5.58 -22.28
N GLY A 32 -15.81 -5.95 -22.70
CA GLY A 32 -16.44 -5.43 -23.91
C GLY A 32 -15.84 -6.01 -25.20
N THR A 33 -16.47 -5.74 -26.33
CA THR A 33 -16.10 -6.35 -27.64
C THR A 33 -14.90 -5.69 -28.33
N ASN A 34 -14.28 -4.66 -27.75
CA ASN A 34 -13.27 -3.84 -28.42
C ASN A 34 -11.85 -3.99 -27.87
N LYS A 35 -11.43 -5.25 -27.65
CA LYS A 35 -10.05 -5.65 -27.27
C LYS A 35 -9.57 -5.10 -25.92
N GLY A 36 -10.47 -4.78 -25.00
CA GLY A 36 -10.13 -4.43 -23.63
C GLY A 36 -9.52 -5.62 -22.86
N ILE A 37 -8.83 -5.34 -21.76
CA ILE A 37 -8.33 -6.35 -20.82
C ILE A 37 -8.95 -6.17 -19.44
N SER A 38 -8.97 -7.23 -18.64
CA SER A 38 -9.43 -7.18 -17.25
C SER A 38 -8.51 -8.02 -16.37
N PRO A 39 -8.18 -7.55 -15.15
CA PRO A 39 -7.41 -8.34 -14.19
C PRO A 39 -8.24 -9.44 -13.51
N VAL A 40 -9.54 -9.53 -13.79
CA VAL A 40 -10.43 -10.54 -13.20
C VAL A 40 -10.24 -11.89 -13.92
N PRO A 41 -9.76 -12.95 -13.22
CA PRO A 41 -9.46 -14.22 -13.87
C PRO A 41 -10.73 -15.06 -14.13
N ILE A 42 -10.75 -15.75 -15.27
CA ILE A 42 -11.74 -16.80 -15.56
C ILE A 42 -11.21 -18.12 -15.00
N ASN A 43 -11.98 -18.75 -14.11
CA ASN A 43 -11.60 -20.01 -13.48
C ASN A 43 -12.30 -21.18 -14.17
N LEU A 44 -11.51 -22.00 -14.85
CA LEU A 44 -11.94 -23.20 -15.57
C LEU A 44 -11.28 -24.45 -14.97
N ARG A 45 -12.08 -25.48 -14.67
CA ARG A 45 -11.59 -26.81 -14.29
C ARG A 45 -11.89 -27.79 -15.39
N VAL A 46 -10.87 -28.48 -15.88
CA VAL A 46 -11.01 -29.53 -16.90
C VAL A 46 -10.69 -30.88 -16.28
N TYR A 47 -11.60 -31.83 -16.43
CA TYR A 47 -11.51 -33.19 -15.90
C TYR A 47 -11.32 -34.19 -17.05
N SER A 48 -10.13 -34.78 -17.13
CA SER A 48 -9.77 -35.78 -18.14
C SER A 48 -8.86 -36.86 -17.53
N PRO A 49 -8.98 -38.13 -17.96
CA PRO A 49 -8.06 -39.20 -17.56
C PRO A 49 -6.69 -39.09 -18.24
N HIS A 50 -6.53 -38.18 -19.21
CA HIS A 50 -5.31 -37.97 -19.99
C HIS A 50 -4.50 -36.76 -19.52
N VAL A 51 -4.98 -36.03 -18.51
CA VAL A 51 -4.30 -34.86 -17.94
C VAL A 51 -3.92 -35.10 -16.50
N LEU A 52 -2.96 -34.32 -16.02
CA LEU A 52 -2.50 -34.35 -14.64
C LEU A 52 -3.11 -33.18 -13.87
N ASN A 53 -3.10 -33.26 -12.54
CA ASN A 53 -3.51 -32.15 -11.68
C ASN A 53 -2.49 -31.00 -11.81
N LEU A 54 -2.78 -30.07 -12.70
CA LEU A 54 -1.95 -28.92 -13.01
C LEU A 54 -2.83 -27.67 -13.04
N THR A 55 -2.44 -26.64 -12.31
CA THR A 55 -3.03 -25.31 -12.43
C THR A 55 -2.19 -24.52 -13.42
N LEU A 56 -2.80 -24.17 -14.55
CA LEU A 56 -2.22 -23.26 -15.53
C LEU A 56 -2.92 -21.90 -15.41
N ILE A 57 -2.14 -20.84 -15.53
CA ILE A 57 -2.64 -19.48 -15.61
C ILE A 57 -2.23 -18.98 -16.98
N ASP A 58 -3.21 -18.81 -17.86
CA ASP A 58 -3.00 -18.17 -19.15
C ASP A 58 -3.09 -16.65 -18.98
N LEU A 59 -2.08 -15.94 -19.47
CA LEU A 59 -1.91 -14.50 -19.27
C LEU A 59 -1.93 -13.81 -20.64
N PRO A 60 -2.45 -12.57 -20.73
CA PRO A 60 -2.45 -11.82 -21.97
C PRO A 60 -1.04 -11.68 -22.57
N GLY A 61 -0.94 -11.78 -23.90
CA GLY A 61 0.29 -11.48 -24.61
C GLY A 61 0.67 -10.01 -24.50
N ILE A 62 1.96 -9.71 -24.43
CA ILE A 62 2.45 -8.34 -24.31
C ILE A 62 2.26 -7.59 -25.63
N THR A 63 1.47 -6.53 -25.62
CA THR A 63 1.26 -5.63 -26.76
C THR A 63 1.93 -4.29 -26.51
N LYS A 64 2.86 -3.88 -27.39
CA LYS A 64 3.62 -2.63 -27.28
C LYS A 64 2.89 -1.41 -27.84
N VAL A 65 1.91 -1.63 -28.72
CA VAL A 65 1.13 -0.56 -29.35
C VAL A 65 -0.34 -0.81 -29.07
N PRO A 66 -1.08 0.16 -28.51
CA PRO A 66 -2.51 0.02 -28.27
C PRO A 66 -3.27 -0.12 -29.60
N VAL A 67 -4.25 -1.02 -29.63
CA VAL A 67 -5.12 -1.23 -30.79
C VAL A 67 -6.60 -1.16 -30.38
N GLY A 68 -7.45 -0.59 -31.24
CA GLY A 68 -8.87 -0.40 -30.93
C GLY A 68 -9.08 0.64 -29.82
N ASP A 69 -9.89 0.31 -28.82
CA ASP A 69 -10.19 1.18 -27.66
C ASP A 69 -9.24 0.94 -26.47
N GLN A 70 -8.11 0.26 -26.69
CA GLN A 70 -7.12 0.04 -25.64
C GLN A 70 -6.51 1.38 -25.18
N PRO A 71 -6.33 1.57 -23.86
CA PRO A 71 -5.74 2.79 -23.34
C PRO A 71 -4.25 2.87 -23.69
N GLN A 72 -3.69 4.08 -23.69
CA GLN A 72 -2.28 4.29 -24.09
C GLN A 72 -1.27 3.56 -23.18
N ASP A 73 -1.67 3.25 -21.95
CA ASP A 73 -0.88 2.53 -20.95
C ASP A 73 -1.15 1.02 -20.93
N ILE A 74 -1.80 0.45 -21.96
CA ILE A 74 -2.14 -0.98 -22.03
C ILE A 74 -0.93 -1.91 -21.79
N GLU A 75 0.24 -1.54 -22.29
CA GLU A 75 1.47 -2.30 -22.08
C GLU A 75 1.82 -2.41 -20.58
N TYR A 76 1.69 -1.31 -19.84
CA TYR A 76 1.94 -1.27 -18.40
C TYR A 76 0.90 -2.09 -17.65
N GLN A 77 -0.38 -1.98 -18.01
CA GLN A 77 -1.45 -2.75 -17.36
C GLN A 77 -1.27 -4.27 -17.55
N ILE A 78 -0.90 -4.71 -18.77
CA ILE A 78 -0.59 -6.12 -19.04
C ILE A 78 0.62 -6.57 -18.22
N LYS A 79 1.68 -5.75 -18.18
CA LYS A 79 2.89 -6.07 -17.41
C LYS A 79 2.58 -6.19 -15.92
N ASP A 80 1.83 -5.26 -15.35
CA ASP A 80 1.43 -5.29 -13.94
C ASP A 80 0.57 -6.54 -13.65
N MET A 81 -0.36 -6.88 -14.54
CA MET A 81 -1.15 -8.10 -14.43
C MET A 81 -0.27 -9.35 -14.41
N ILE A 82 0.68 -9.46 -15.35
CA ILE A 82 1.63 -10.59 -15.40
C ILE A 82 2.45 -10.64 -14.11
N LEU A 83 3.00 -9.51 -13.66
CA LEU A 83 3.83 -9.41 -12.46
C LEU A 83 3.09 -9.85 -11.19
N GLN A 84 1.78 -9.62 -11.08
CA GLN A 84 0.98 -10.10 -9.94
C GLN A 84 1.00 -11.64 -9.78
N PHE A 85 1.16 -12.37 -10.88
CA PHE A 85 1.25 -13.83 -10.90
C PHE A 85 2.69 -14.30 -10.81
N ILE A 86 3.58 -13.79 -11.67
CA ILE A 86 4.95 -14.30 -11.78
C ILE A 86 5.87 -13.86 -10.64
N SER A 87 5.55 -12.79 -9.91
CA SER A 87 6.36 -12.34 -8.74
C SER A 87 6.22 -13.28 -7.53
N ARG A 88 5.22 -14.18 -7.54
CA ARG A 88 5.04 -15.14 -6.45
C ARG A 88 6.13 -16.22 -6.56
N GLU A 89 6.96 -16.36 -5.53
CA GLU A 89 8.04 -17.36 -5.50
C GLU A 89 7.55 -18.80 -5.67
N SER A 90 6.28 -19.07 -5.30
CA SER A 90 5.61 -20.37 -5.46
C SER A 90 5.05 -20.65 -6.86
N SER A 91 5.35 -19.79 -7.85
CA SER A 91 4.91 -19.97 -9.23
C SER A 91 6.06 -20.45 -10.12
N LEU A 92 5.77 -21.42 -10.99
CA LEU A 92 6.63 -21.77 -12.12
C LEU A 92 6.31 -20.84 -13.30
N ILE A 93 7.33 -20.28 -13.93
CA ILE A 93 7.19 -19.39 -15.08
C ILE A 93 7.46 -20.19 -16.35
N LEU A 94 6.47 -20.25 -17.25
CA LEU A 94 6.63 -20.83 -18.58
C LEU A 94 6.92 -19.70 -19.59
N ALA A 95 8.19 -19.46 -19.88
CA ALA A 95 8.60 -18.40 -20.80
C ALA A 95 8.51 -18.89 -22.25
N VAL A 96 7.34 -18.67 -22.88
CA VAL A 96 7.06 -19.08 -24.25
C VAL A 96 7.60 -18.04 -25.23
N THR A 97 8.50 -18.45 -26.13
CA THR A 97 9.09 -17.59 -27.16
C THR A 97 8.99 -18.29 -28.53
N PRO A 98 8.62 -17.58 -29.60
CA PRO A 98 8.64 -18.16 -30.94
C PRO A 98 10.09 -18.22 -31.49
N ALA A 99 10.41 -19.27 -32.23
CA ALA A 99 11.76 -19.53 -32.75
C ALA A 99 12.19 -18.60 -33.89
N ASN A 100 11.22 -17.99 -34.58
CA ASN A 100 11.46 -17.07 -35.70
C ASN A 100 11.77 -15.63 -35.23
N MET A 101 11.94 -15.41 -33.93
CA MET A 101 12.37 -14.15 -33.36
C MET A 101 13.67 -14.35 -32.58
N ASP A 102 14.52 -13.33 -32.56
CA ASP A 102 15.72 -13.35 -31.72
C ASP A 102 15.34 -13.46 -30.23
N LEU A 103 15.95 -14.44 -29.54
CA LEU A 103 15.71 -14.73 -28.13
C LEU A 103 16.00 -13.51 -27.25
N ALA A 104 16.96 -12.67 -27.63
CA ALA A 104 17.32 -11.46 -26.90
C ALA A 104 16.17 -10.44 -26.82
N ASN A 105 15.21 -10.52 -27.76
CA ASN A 105 14.04 -9.64 -27.83
C ASN A 105 12.78 -10.28 -27.22
N SER A 106 12.91 -11.43 -26.54
CA SER A 106 11.78 -12.09 -25.88
C SER A 106 11.33 -11.32 -24.64
N ASP A 107 10.16 -10.68 -24.73
CA ASP A 107 9.56 -9.98 -23.59
C ASP A 107 9.24 -10.95 -22.44
N ALA A 108 8.87 -12.21 -22.75
CA ALA A 108 8.62 -13.25 -21.75
C ALA A 108 9.87 -13.58 -20.92
N LEU A 109 11.03 -13.73 -21.56
CA LEU A 109 12.29 -14.00 -20.87
C LEU A 109 12.80 -12.78 -20.10
N LYS A 110 12.58 -11.57 -20.64
CA LYS A 110 12.92 -10.33 -19.95
C LYS A 110 12.15 -10.21 -18.63
N MET A 111 10.83 -10.37 -18.65
CA MET A 111 10.01 -10.32 -17.44
C MET A 111 10.35 -11.46 -16.47
N ALA A 112 10.60 -12.67 -16.97
CA ALA A 112 11.03 -13.78 -16.13
C ALA A 112 12.33 -13.47 -15.38
N LYS A 113 13.32 -12.84 -16.04
CA LYS A 113 14.59 -12.44 -15.40
C LYS A 113 14.43 -11.34 -14.35
N GLU A 114 13.43 -10.47 -14.46
CA GLU A 114 13.17 -9.42 -13.46
C GLU A 114 12.75 -10.04 -12.11
N VAL A 115 11.98 -11.14 -12.14
CA VAL A 115 11.42 -11.80 -10.93
C VAL A 115 12.09 -13.14 -10.57
N ASP A 116 12.93 -13.67 -11.46
CA ASP A 116 13.73 -14.90 -11.28
C ASP A 116 15.11 -14.74 -11.95
N PRO A 117 16.00 -13.85 -11.45
CA PRO A 117 17.29 -13.56 -12.09
C PRO A 117 18.21 -14.78 -12.26
N GLN A 118 18.08 -15.75 -11.35
CA GLN A 118 18.84 -17.00 -11.35
C GLN A 118 18.20 -18.10 -12.22
N GLY A 119 17.01 -17.87 -12.78
CA GLY A 119 16.28 -18.83 -13.60
C GLY A 119 15.91 -20.12 -12.85
N LEU A 120 15.66 -20.04 -11.54
CA LEU A 120 15.40 -21.18 -10.67
C LEU A 120 14.03 -21.81 -10.91
N ARG A 121 13.04 -21.04 -11.33
CA ARG A 121 11.63 -21.44 -11.49
C ARG A 121 11.08 -21.13 -12.89
N THR A 122 11.95 -20.71 -13.80
CA THR A 122 11.64 -20.42 -15.20
C THR A 122 11.97 -21.62 -16.10
N ILE A 123 11.02 -22.01 -16.95
CA ILE A 123 11.16 -23.03 -17.98
C ILE A 123 11.01 -22.34 -19.34
N GLY A 124 12.01 -22.45 -20.21
CA GLY A 124 11.94 -21.90 -21.55
C GLY A 124 11.18 -22.82 -22.49
N VAL A 125 10.23 -22.28 -23.26
CA VAL A 125 9.53 -23.02 -24.31
C VAL A 125 9.71 -22.31 -25.64
N ILE A 126 10.26 -23.01 -26.61
CA ILE A 126 10.49 -22.49 -27.96
C ILE A 126 9.43 -23.07 -28.90
N THR A 127 8.58 -22.21 -29.44
CA THR A 127 7.49 -22.60 -30.36
C THR A 127 7.84 -22.24 -31.81
N LYS A 128 7.04 -22.70 -32.79
CA LYS A 128 7.19 -22.30 -34.21
C LYS A 128 8.57 -22.62 -34.82
N LEU A 129 9.22 -23.69 -34.37
CA LEU A 129 10.52 -24.15 -34.90
C LEU A 129 10.46 -24.56 -36.37
N ASP A 130 9.27 -24.89 -36.86
CA ASP A 130 8.96 -25.23 -38.26
C ASP A 130 8.85 -24.01 -39.17
N LEU A 131 8.77 -22.80 -38.61
CA LEU A 131 8.65 -21.52 -39.33
C LEU A 131 9.95 -20.71 -39.32
N MET A 132 11.08 -21.34 -38.99
CA MET A 132 12.39 -20.70 -39.08
C MET A 132 12.85 -20.61 -40.54
N ASP A 133 13.64 -19.58 -40.84
CA ASP A 133 14.20 -19.38 -42.17
C ASP A 133 15.13 -20.53 -42.55
N GLU A 134 15.06 -20.98 -43.80
CA GLU A 134 15.92 -22.05 -44.30
C GLU A 134 17.40 -21.71 -44.10
N GLY A 135 18.15 -22.64 -43.52
CA GLY A 135 19.56 -22.44 -43.16
C GLY A 135 19.79 -21.89 -41.75
N THR A 136 18.73 -21.58 -41.00
CA THR A 136 18.81 -21.22 -39.58
C THR A 136 18.25 -22.33 -38.68
N ASP A 137 18.70 -22.38 -37.43
CA ASP A 137 18.15 -23.26 -36.41
C ASP A 137 18.26 -22.63 -35.01
N ALA A 138 17.50 -23.16 -34.05
CA ALA A 138 17.49 -22.74 -32.65
C ALA A 138 18.32 -23.68 -31.77
N ARG A 139 19.30 -24.39 -32.33
CA ARG A 139 20.04 -25.43 -31.61
C ARG A 139 20.74 -24.88 -30.37
N ASP A 140 21.43 -23.75 -30.48
CA ASP A 140 22.17 -23.16 -29.35
C ASP A 140 21.23 -22.70 -28.22
N VAL A 141 19.99 -22.34 -28.55
CA VAL A 141 18.95 -22.03 -27.56
C VAL A 141 18.50 -23.31 -26.86
N LEU A 142 18.14 -24.34 -27.64
CA LEU A 142 17.66 -25.63 -27.11
C LEU A 142 18.73 -26.42 -26.35
N GLU A 143 20.01 -26.24 -26.69
CA GLU A 143 21.17 -26.76 -25.94
C GLU A 143 21.53 -25.91 -24.72
N ASN A 144 20.74 -24.87 -24.41
CA ASN A 144 20.88 -24.01 -23.25
C ASN A 144 22.22 -23.22 -23.22
N LYS A 145 22.78 -22.89 -24.39
CA LYS A 145 24.08 -22.21 -24.53
C LYS A 145 23.94 -20.69 -24.61
N LEU A 146 22.92 -20.20 -25.33
CA LEU A 146 22.77 -18.76 -25.59
C LEU A 146 22.35 -17.97 -24.34
N LEU A 147 21.24 -18.37 -23.71
CA LEU A 147 20.70 -17.75 -22.50
C LEU A 147 20.38 -18.83 -21.46
N PRO A 148 21.34 -19.26 -20.63
CA PRO A 148 21.16 -20.42 -19.77
C PRO A 148 20.01 -20.25 -18.75
N LEU A 149 19.09 -21.21 -18.73
CA LEU A 149 18.08 -21.38 -17.68
C LEU A 149 18.38 -22.66 -16.88
N ARG A 150 18.13 -22.65 -15.56
CA ARG A 150 18.38 -23.82 -14.71
C ARG A 150 17.50 -25.02 -15.09
N ARG A 151 16.30 -24.76 -15.62
CA ARG A 151 15.36 -25.80 -16.09
C ARG A 151 15.42 -26.04 -17.60
N GLY A 152 16.32 -25.36 -18.31
CA GLY A 152 16.55 -25.52 -19.75
C GLY A 152 15.40 -25.04 -20.64
N TYR A 153 15.49 -25.44 -21.91
CA TYR A 153 14.52 -25.11 -22.96
C TYR A 153 13.90 -26.37 -23.55
N ILE A 154 12.63 -26.27 -23.93
CA ILE A 154 11.90 -27.34 -24.61
C ILE A 154 11.28 -26.77 -25.88
N GLY A 155 11.63 -27.35 -27.02
CA GLY A 155 11.05 -27.03 -28.31
C GLY A 155 9.71 -27.75 -28.52
N VAL A 156 8.71 -27.05 -29.04
CA VAL A 156 7.41 -27.62 -29.43
C VAL A 156 6.99 -27.14 -30.81
N VAL A 157 6.29 -28.00 -31.54
CA VAL A 157 5.71 -27.67 -32.85
C VAL A 157 4.19 -27.85 -32.76
N ASN A 158 3.48 -26.74 -32.89
CA ASN A 158 2.03 -26.67 -32.75
C ASN A 158 1.33 -26.77 -34.12
N ARG A 159 0.00 -26.90 -34.11
CA ARG A 159 -0.81 -26.78 -35.32
C ARG A 159 -0.67 -25.38 -35.91
N SER A 160 -0.44 -25.30 -37.23
CA SER A 160 -0.51 -24.05 -37.98
C SER A 160 -1.94 -23.54 -38.08
N GLN A 161 -2.15 -22.28 -38.47
CA GLN A 161 -3.49 -21.74 -38.68
C GLN A 161 -4.29 -22.59 -39.69
N LYS A 162 -3.64 -23.02 -40.78
CA LYS A 162 -4.24 -23.92 -41.78
C LYS A 162 -4.65 -25.28 -41.19
N ASP A 163 -3.84 -25.82 -40.27
CA ASP A 163 -4.17 -27.06 -39.57
C ASP A 163 -5.37 -26.89 -38.62
N ILE A 164 -5.51 -25.71 -38.01
CA ILE A 164 -6.65 -25.37 -37.12
C ILE A 164 -7.93 -25.24 -37.96
N ASP A 165 -7.88 -24.48 -39.05
CA ASP A 165 -9.01 -24.28 -39.96
C ASP A 165 -9.44 -25.62 -40.59
N GLY A 166 -8.47 -26.49 -40.89
CA GLY A 166 -8.68 -27.86 -41.36
C GLY A 166 -9.03 -28.88 -40.27
N LYS A 167 -9.22 -28.46 -39.01
CA LYS A 167 -9.56 -29.31 -37.85
C LYS A 167 -8.64 -30.54 -37.69
N LYS A 168 -7.33 -30.38 -37.91
CA LYS A 168 -6.34 -31.46 -37.77
C LYS A 168 -6.38 -32.06 -36.37
N ASP A 169 -6.50 -33.39 -36.35
CA ASP A 169 -6.55 -34.19 -35.12
C ASP A 169 -5.27 -34.05 -34.28
N ILE A 170 -5.43 -34.11 -32.96
CA ILE A 170 -4.33 -33.95 -32.01
C ILE A 170 -3.29 -35.07 -32.12
N ARG A 171 -3.70 -36.32 -32.39
CA ARG A 171 -2.76 -37.45 -32.54
C ARG A 171 -1.93 -37.27 -33.80
N ALA A 172 -2.55 -36.78 -34.88
CA ALA A 172 -1.85 -36.45 -36.12
C ALA A 172 -0.86 -35.29 -35.90
N ALA A 173 -1.21 -34.28 -35.11
CA ALA A 173 -0.31 -33.18 -34.75
C ALA A 173 0.90 -33.66 -33.94
N LEU A 174 0.70 -34.49 -32.91
CA LEU A 174 1.79 -35.07 -32.11
C LEU A 174 2.70 -35.99 -32.94
N ALA A 175 2.13 -36.78 -33.86
CA ALA A 175 2.91 -37.61 -34.78
C ALA A 175 3.76 -36.75 -35.74
N ALA A 176 3.20 -35.65 -36.24
CA ALA A 176 3.93 -34.70 -37.09
C ALA A 176 5.05 -33.99 -36.32
N GLU A 177 4.80 -33.56 -35.07
CA GLU A 177 5.82 -32.98 -34.19
C GLU A 177 6.97 -33.96 -33.94
N ARG A 178 6.66 -35.22 -33.60
CA ARG A 178 7.68 -36.25 -33.40
C ARG A 178 8.48 -36.52 -34.68
N LYS A 179 7.80 -36.56 -35.83
CA LYS A 179 8.47 -36.72 -37.13
C LYS A 179 9.42 -35.56 -37.39
N PHE A 180 9.00 -34.32 -37.18
CA PHE A 180 9.82 -33.12 -37.35
C PHE A 180 11.14 -33.22 -36.56
N PHE A 181 11.07 -33.48 -35.25
CA PHE A 181 12.28 -33.56 -34.43
C PHE A 181 13.20 -34.72 -34.80
N LEU A 182 12.66 -35.85 -35.26
CA LEU A 182 13.46 -37.00 -35.70
C LEU A 182 14.10 -36.79 -37.08
N SER A 183 13.43 -36.08 -37.98
CA SER A 183 13.92 -35.82 -39.34
C SER A 183 14.84 -34.59 -39.44
N HIS A 184 14.72 -33.62 -38.52
CA HIS A 184 15.48 -32.39 -38.60
C HIS A 184 16.95 -32.60 -38.20
N PRO A 185 17.94 -32.28 -39.08
CA PRO A 185 19.34 -32.61 -38.85
C PRO A 185 19.92 -31.93 -37.59
N ALA A 186 19.50 -30.70 -37.28
CA ALA A 186 19.97 -29.95 -36.12
C ALA A 186 19.36 -30.41 -34.77
N TYR A 187 18.22 -31.12 -34.78
CA TYR A 187 17.48 -31.47 -33.55
C TYR A 187 17.40 -32.98 -33.29
N ARG A 188 17.79 -33.82 -34.24
CA ARG A 188 17.66 -35.28 -34.15
C ARG A 188 18.29 -35.87 -32.90
N HIS A 189 19.45 -35.39 -32.46
CA HIS A 189 20.14 -35.89 -31.26
C HIS A 189 19.45 -35.50 -29.94
N MET A 190 18.52 -34.55 -29.97
CA MET A 190 17.78 -34.08 -28.81
C MET A 190 16.26 -34.37 -28.91
N ALA A 191 15.82 -35.11 -29.92
CA ALA A 191 14.40 -35.37 -30.18
C ALA A 191 13.64 -35.98 -28.99
N ASP A 192 14.31 -36.73 -28.11
CA ASP A 192 13.71 -37.33 -26.90
C ASP A 192 13.51 -36.33 -25.74
N ARG A 193 14.15 -35.17 -25.82
CA ARG A 193 14.01 -34.04 -24.89
C ARG A 193 13.15 -32.90 -25.45
N MET A 194 12.49 -33.14 -26.59
CA MET A 194 11.69 -32.14 -27.28
C MET A 194 10.25 -32.64 -27.48
N GLY A 195 9.39 -31.71 -27.85
CA GLY A 195 7.99 -31.95 -28.15
C GLY A 195 7.05 -31.85 -26.95
N THR A 196 5.78 -31.73 -27.26
CA THR A 196 4.68 -31.56 -26.30
C THR A 196 4.64 -32.68 -25.25
N PRO A 197 4.83 -33.98 -25.58
CA PRO A 197 4.84 -35.03 -24.56
C PRO A 197 5.98 -34.90 -23.54
N HIS A 198 7.17 -34.46 -24.00
CA HIS A 198 8.29 -34.22 -23.10
C HIS A 198 8.01 -33.02 -22.19
N LEU A 199 7.46 -31.93 -22.75
CA LEU A 199 7.06 -30.74 -21.98
C LEU A 199 6.06 -31.10 -20.87
N GLN A 200 5.02 -31.87 -21.17
CA GLN A 200 4.04 -32.31 -20.16
C GLN A 200 4.70 -33.10 -19.02
N LYS A 201 5.60 -34.03 -19.35
CA LYS A 201 6.34 -34.81 -18.34
C LYS A 201 7.21 -33.92 -17.46
N VAL A 202 7.95 -32.98 -18.06
CA VAL A 202 8.80 -32.04 -17.33
C VAL A 202 7.96 -31.13 -16.43
N LEU A 203 6.89 -30.53 -16.94
CA LEU A 203 6.02 -29.66 -16.15
C LEU A 203 5.44 -30.38 -14.92
N ASN A 204 5.02 -31.64 -15.08
CA ASN A 204 4.52 -32.43 -13.95
C ASN A 204 5.58 -32.69 -12.89
N GLN A 205 6.76 -33.14 -13.32
CA GLN A 205 7.88 -33.39 -12.43
C GLN A 205 8.30 -32.11 -11.69
N GLN A 206 8.40 -31.00 -12.42
CA GLN A 206 8.81 -29.72 -11.85
C GLN A 206 7.76 -29.15 -10.90
N LEU A 207 6.46 -29.25 -11.24
CA LEU A 207 5.38 -28.83 -10.35
C LEU A 207 5.42 -29.63 -9.04
N THR A 208 5.54 -30.96 -9.14
CA THR A 208 5.55 -31.84 -7.96
C THR A 208 6.73 -31.52 -7.04
N ASN A 209 7.92 -31.33 -7.61
CA ASN A 209 9.11 -30.94 -6.85
C ASN A 209 8.97 -29.55 -6.23
N HIS A 210 8.45 -28.60 -7.01
CA HIS A 210 8.26 -27.23 -6.55
C HIS A 210 7.25 -27.15 -5.40
N ILE A 211 6.12 -27.87 -5.47
CA ILE A 211 5.17 -27.98 -4.37
C ILE A 211 5.87 -28.55 -3.12
N ARG A 212 6.65 -29.62 -3.27
CA ARG A 212 7.35 -30.25 -2.14
C ARG A 212 8.36 -29.30 -1.47
N GLU A 213 9.09 -28.51 -2.26
CA GLU A 213 10.10 -27.56 -1.78
C GLU A 213 9.46 -26.32 -1.12
N THR A 214 8.33 -25.84 -1.66
CA THR A 214 7.68 -24.59 -1.21
C THR A 214 6.72 -24.80 -0.03
N LEU A 215 6.14 -26.00 0.12
CA LEU A 215 5.12 -26.29 1.13
C LEU A 215 5.59 -26.05 2.59
N PRO A 216 6.83 -26.39 3.01
CA PRO A 216 7.29 -26.09 4.37
C PRO A 216 7.33 -24.60 4.68
N SER A 217 7.80 -23.78 3.75
CA SER A 217 7.84 -22.31 3.88
C SER A 217 6.44 -21.73 3.95
N LEU A 218 5.54 -22.17 3.06
CA LEU A 218 4.14 -21.76 3.06
C LEU A 218 3.45 -22.09 4.40
N ARG A 219 3.67 -23.30 4.93
CA ARG A 219 3.15 -23.71 6.25
C ARG A 219 3.66 -22.80 7.35
N SER A 220 4.96 -22.50 7.38
CA SER A 220 5.56 -21.61 8.39
C SER A 220 4.99 -20.19 8.33
N LYS A 221 4.79 -19.66 7.12
CA LYS A 221 4.15 -18.35 6.90
C LYS A 221 2.72 -18.33 7.44
N LEU A 222 1.92 -19.35 7.11
CA LEU A 222 0.54 -19.46 7.59
C LEU A 222 0.47 -19.62 9.10
N GLN A 223 1.39 -20.38 9.72
CA GLN A 223 1.47 -20.53 11.17
C GLN A 223 1.80 -19.20 11.86
N SER A 224 2.76 -18.44 11.32
CA SER A 224 3.10 -17.11 11.84
C SER A 224 1.91 -16.14 11.74
N GLN A 225 1.17 -16.17 10.63
CA GLN A 225 -0.04 -15.35 10.45
C GLN A 225 -1.15 -15.75 11.42
N LEU A 226 -1.38 -17.07 11.59
CA LEU A 226 -2.35 -17.60 12.54
C LEU A 226 -2.01 -17.13 13.97
N LEU A 227 -0.75 -17.25 14.40
CA LEU A 227 -0.33 -16.85 15.73
C LEU A 227 -0.53 -15.34 15.99
N SER A 228 -0.32 -14.49 14.99
CA SER A 228 -0.59 -13.06 15.09
C SER A 228 -2.09 -12.81 15.28
N LEU A 229 -2.92 -13.45 14.47
CA LEU A 229 -4.38 -13.31 14.54
C LEU A 229 -4.95 -13.89 15.83
N GLU A 230 -4.38 -14.98 16.35
CA GLU A 230 -4.82 -15.59 17.62
C GLU A 230 -4.69 -14.63 18.80
N LYS A 231 -3.68 -13.74 18.81
CA LYS A 231 -3.54 -12.71 19.85
C LYS A 231 -4.71 -11.74 19.85
N GLU A 232 -5.07 -11.22 18.68
CA GLU A 232 -6.23 -10.33 18.53
C GLU A 232 -7.52 -11.09 18.87
N VAL A 233 -7.70 -12.30 18.33
CA VAL A 233 -8.87 -13.13 18.58
C VAL A 233 -9.06 -13.41 20.07
N GLU A 234 -8.00 -13.65 20.85
CA GLU A 234 -8.10 -13.83 22.31
C GLU A 234 -8.78 -12.63 23.01
N GLU A 235 -8.51 -11.41 22.56
CA GLU A 235 -9.17 -10.19 23.06
C GLU A 235 -10.67 -10.17 22.70
N TYR A 236 -11.08 -10.85 21.64
CA TYR A 236 -12.46 -10.96 21.18
C TYR A 236 -13.17 -12.27 21.58
N LYS A 237 -12.47 -13.31 22.04
CA LYS A 237 -13.06 -14.65 22.34
C LYS A 237 -14.22 -14.60 23.33
N ASN A 238 -14.12 -13.71 24.31
CA ASN A 238 -15.14 -13.50 25.34
C ASN A 238 -16.04 -12.29 25.05
N PHE A 239 -16.08 -11.82 23.79
CA PHE A 239 -16.93 -10.71 23.39
C PHE A 239 -18.40 -11.10 23.45
N ARG A 240 -19.15 -10.39 24.30
CA ARG A 240 -20.61 -10.37 24.30
C ARG A 240 -21.05 -8.93 24.04
N PRO A 241 -21.86 -8.66 23.00
CA PRO A 241 -22.24 -7.30 22.61
C PRO A 241 -22.84 -6.47 23.76
N ASP A 242 -23.52 -7.14 24.69
CA ASP A 242 -24.28 -6.53 25.79
C ASP A 242 -23.64 -6.67 27.17
N ASP A 243 -22.36 -7.03 27.27
CA ASP A 243 -21.70 -7.11 28.59
C ASP A 243 -21.34 -5.71 29.11
N PRO A 244 -22.01 -5.20 30.17
CA PRO A 244 -21.73 -3.89 30.73
C PRO A 244 -20.32 -3.80 31.32
N THR A 245 -19.73 -4.92 31.77
CA THR A 245 -18.38 -4.90 32.38
C THR A 245 -17.30 -4.51 31.37
N ARG A 246 -17.44 -4.95 30.11
CA ARG A 246 -16.54 -4.53 29.02
C ARG A 246 -16.74 -3.07 28.64
N LYS A 247 -17.98 -2.58 28.59
CA LYS A 247 -18.27 -1.16 28.30
C LYS A 247 -17.62 -0.26 29.33
N THR A 248 -17.75 -0.59 30.62
CA THR A 248 -17.11 0.14 31.72
C THR A 248 -15.58 0.03 31.68
N LYS A 249 -15.03 -1.17 31.43
CA LYS A 249 -13.58 -1.36 31.30
C LYS A 249 -12.99 -0.56 30.14
N ALA A 250 -13.63 -0.60 28.97
CA ALA A 250 -13.21 0.15 27.79
C ALA A 250 -13.26 1.66 28.06
N LEU A 251 -14.35 2.16 28.65
CA LEU A 251 -14.45 3.58 29.05
C LEU A 251 -13.30 3.97 29.98
N LEU A 252 -13.06 3.18 31.03
CA LEU A 252 -12.01 3.45 32.01
C LEU A 252 -10.61 3.46 31.37
N GLN A 253 -10.31 2.48 30.53
CA GLN A 253 -9.03 2.42 29.81
C GLN A 253 -8.85 3.62 28.88
N MET A 254 -9.89 4.02 28.16
CA MET A 254 -9.85 5.17 27.24
C MET A 254 -9.66 6.49 27.99
N VAL A 255 -10.35 6.68 29.12
CA VAL A 255 -10.22 7.87 29.96
C VAL A 255 -8.83 7.92 30.63
N GLN A 256 -8.33 6.80 31.13
CA GLN A 256 -6.97 6.72 31.70
C GLN A 256 -5.91 7.02 30.65
N GLN A 257 -6.03 6.45 29.45
CA GLN A 257 -5.10 6.72 28.37
C GLN A 257 -5.12 8.20 27.95
N PHE A 258 -6.31 8.81 27.86
CA PHE A 258 -6.43 10.25 27.60
C PHE A 258 -5.71 11.09 28.68
N GLY A 259 -5.89 10.74 29.97
CA GLY A 259 -5.24 11.43 31.08
C GLY A 259 -3.71 11.34 30.99
N VAL A 260 -3.17 10.14 30.79
CA VAL A 260 -1.73 9.91 30.62
C VAL A 260 -1.19 10.66 29.40
N ASP A 261 -1.90 10.63 28.27
CA ASP A 261 -1.47 11.32 27.06
C ASP A 261 -1.46 12.84 27.23
N PHE A 262 -2.46 13.39 27.94
CA PHE A 262 -2.52 14.81 28.24
C PHE A 262 -1.38 15.23 29.17
N GLU A 263 -1.14 14.49 30.26
CA GLU A 263 -0.02 14.70 31.18
C GLU A 263 1.31 14.66 30.44
N LYS A 264 1.57 13.62 29.64
CA LYS A 264 2.79 13.48 28.84
C LYS A 264 3.02 14.66 27.90
N ARG A 265 1.97 15.21 27.28
CA ARG A 265 2.09 16.39 26.39
C ARG A 265 2.35 17.69 27.14
N ILE A 266 1.80 17.86 28.34
CA ILE A 266 2.02 19.06 29.15
C ILE A 266 3.39 19.03 29.84
N GLU A 267 3.83 17.87 30.30
CA GLU A 267 5.12 17.72 30.99
C GLU A 267 6.31 17.48 30.03
N GLY A 268 6.05 17.06 28.79
CA GLY A 268 7.08 16.75 27.82
C GLY A 268 7.70 15.35 27.96
N SER A 269 7.02 14.43 28.65
CA SER A 269 7.43 13.04 28.88
C SER A 269 6.86 12.03 27.85
N GLY A 270 6.58 12.51 26.63
CA GLY A 270 6.01 11.69 25.56
C GLY A 270 6.98 10.63 25.00
N ASP A 271 6.46 9.44 24.68
CA ASP A 271 7.26 8.35 24.08
C ASP A 271 7.64 8.64 22.61
N GLN A 272 6.94 9.59 21.97
CA GLN A 272 7.20 10.07 20.62
C GLN A 272 7.45 11.57 20.67
N VAL A 273 8.65 11.99 20.29
CA VAL A 273 9.06 13.40 20.25
C VAL A 273 8.84 13.92 18.84
N ASP A 274 7.96 14.90 18.68
CA ASP A 274 7.80 15.64 17.42
C ASP A 274 9.02 16.54 17.21
N THR A 275 9.72 16.36 16.09
CA THR A 275 10.94 17.11 15.75
C THR A 275 10.68 18.31 14.85
N LEU A 276 9.45 18.50 14.37
CA LEU A 276 9.10 19.55 13.42
C LEU A 276 8.48 20.77 14.10
N GLU A 277 7.65 20.57 15.12
CA GLU A 277 6.91 21.66 15.77
C GLU A 277 6.92 21.58 17.30
N LEU A 278 6.93 22.75 17.95
CA LEU A 278 6.70 22.85 19.40
C LEU A 278 5.22 22.58 19.70
N SER A 279 4.96 21.71 20.67
CA SER A 279 3.60 21.34 21.09
C SER A 279 3.44 21.32 22.60
N GLY A 280 2.20 21.51 23.06
CA GLY A 280 1.80 21.32 24.45
C GLY A 280 2.65 22.13 25.43
N GLY A 281 3.28 21.45 26.37
CA GLY A 281 4.09 22.05 27.44
C GLY A 281 5.22 22.93 26.94
N ALA A 282 5.93 22.51 25.88
CA ALA A 282 7.05 23.29 25.33
C ALA A 282 6.59 24.63 24.73
N ARG A 283 5.40 24.64 24.12
CA ARG A 283 4.80 25.85 23.57
C ARG A 283 4.28 26.78 24.65
N ILE A 284 3.70 26.22 25.73
CA ILE A 284 3.33 26.98 26.94
C ILE A 284 4.57 27.62 27.58
N ASN A 285 5.67 26.86 27.72
CA ASN A 285 6.93 27.37 28.24
C ASN A 285 7.42 28.58 27.43
N ARG A 286 7.41 28.46 26.09
CA ARG A 286 7.74 29.56 25.19
C ARG A 286 6.84 30.79 25.36
N ILE A 287 5.55 30.59 25.59
CA ILE A 287 4.62 31.70 25.86
C ILE A 287 5.05 32.46 27.12
N PHE A 288 5.34 31.76 28.22
CA PHE A 288 5.73 32.39 29.47
C PHE A 288 7.12 33.04 29.45
N HIS A 289 8.10 32.43 28.78
CA HIS A 289 9.51 32.84 28.89
C HIS A 289 10.04 33.64 27.72
N GLU A 290 9.41 33.56 26.54
CA GLU A 290 9.81 34.36 25.38
C GLU A 290 8.74 35.39 25.02
N ARG A 291 7.50 34.93 24.80
CA ARG A 291 6.47 35.80 24.23
C ARG A 291 5.97 36.85 25.22
N PHE A 292 5.68 36.46 26.46
CA PHE A 292 5.15 37.37 27.46
C PHE A 292 6.17 38.46 27.84
N PRO A 293 7.45 38.16 28.14
CA PRO A 293 8.47 39.19 28.36
C PRO A 293 8.65 40.11 27.16
N PHE A 294 8.60 39.57 25.94
CA PHE A 294 8.65 40.39 24.74
C PHE A 294 7.48 41.38 24.65
N GLU A 295 6.25 40.96 24.94
CA GLU A 295 5.08 41.86 24.95
C GLU A 295 5.20 42.93 26.05
N LEU A 296 5.81 42.62 27.21
CA LEU A 296 6.08 43.60 28.25
C LEU A 296 7.13 44.65 27.83
N VAL A 297 8.22 44.23 27.16
CA VAL A 297 9.26 45.16 26.69
C VAL A 297 8.78 45.98 25.50
N LYS A 298 7.98 45.38 24.61
CA LYS A 298 7.37 46.06 23.46
C LYS A 298 6.43 47.19 23.87
N MET A 299 5.97 47.23 25.11
CA MET A 299 5.33 48.42 25.68
C MET A 299 6.38 49.55 25.83
N GLU A 300 6.89 50.05 24.71
CA GLU A 300 7.79 51.19 24.68
C GLU A 300 7.05 52.42 25.21
N PHE A 301 7.74 53.17 26.04
CA PHE A 301 7.29 54.46 26.50
C PHE A 301 7.72 55.52 25.49
N ASP A 302 6.79 56.32 24.98
CA ASP A 302 7.17 57.57 24.35
C ASP A 302 7.73 58.48 25.46
N GLU A 303 9.06 58.59 25.52
CA GLU A 303 9.76 59.41 26.50
C GLU A 303 9.31 60.88 26.46
N LYS A 304 8.95 61.40 25.28
CA LYS A 304 8.50 62.78 25.14
C LYS A 304 7.14 62.97 25.79
N ASP A 305 6.23 62.04 25.54
CA ASP A 305 4.90 62.05 26.15
C ASP A 305 4.98 61.83 27.67
N LEU A 306 5.83 60.92 28.13
CA LEU A 306 6.03 60.68 29.57
C LEU A 306 6.59 61.91 30.28
N ARG A 307 7.60 62.57 29.71
CA ARG A 307 8.13 63.84 30.26
C ARG A 307 7.07 64.93 30.30
N ARG A 308 6.23 65.02 29.27
CA ARG A 308 5.10 65.97 29.24
C ARG A 308 4.10 65.66 30.36
N GLU A 309 3.73 64.40 30.55
CA GLU A 309 2.83 63.97 31.62
C GLU A 309 3.39 64.24 33.02
N ILE A 310 4.67 63.96 33.24
CA ILE A 310 5.36 64.28 34.51
C ILE A 310 5.32 65.81 34.75
N SER A 311 5.60 66.62 33.73
CA SER A 311 5.56 68.08 33.85
C SER A 311 4.16 68.59 34.25
N TYR A 312 3.11 68.07 33.62
CA TYR A 312 1.73 68.41 33.98
C TYR A 312 1.36 67.92 35.39
N ALA A 313 1.73 66.70 35.76
CA ALA A 313 1.45 66.16 37.09
C ALA A 313 2.11 67.01 38.19
N ILE A 314 3.39 67.38 38.03
CA ILE A 314 4.11 68.23 38.97
C ILE A 314 3.45 69.61 39.08
N LYS A 315 3.16 70.27 37.95
CA LYS A 315 2.54 71.61 37.94
C LYS A 315 1.14 71.61 38.57
N ASN A 316 0.32 70.61 38.25
CA ASN A 316 -1.04 70.51 38.78
C ASN A 316 -1.05 70.26 40.29
N ILE A 317 -0.08 69.54 40.83
CA ILE A 317 -0.01 69.26 42.27
C ILE A 317 0.61 70.45 43.05
N HIS A 318 1.56 71.18 42.45
CA HIS A 318 2.13 72.38 43.07
C HIS A 318 1.17 73.56 43.13
N GLY A 319 0.23 73.67 42.18
CA GLY A 319 -0.65 74.83 42.07
C GLY A 319 0.17 76.13 41.95
N VAL A 320 -0.11 77.10 42.82
CA VAL A 320 0.49 78.45 42.76
C VAL A 320 1.77 78.58 43.64
N THR A 321 2.07 77.63 44.53
CA THR A 321 2.94 77.89 45.70
C THR A 321 4.09 76.92 45.94
N GLY A 322 4.28 75.87 45.14
CA GLY A 322 5.19 74.80 45.55
C GLY A 322 6.70 75.08 45.33
N LEU A 323 7.52 74.67 46.31
CA LEU A 323 8.99 74.74 46.31
C LEU A 323 9.69 73.37 46.14
N PHE A 324 8.98 72.25 46.30
CA PHE A 324 9.53 70.88 46.32
C PHE A 324 8.70 69.91 45.46
N THR A 325 9.35 68.92 44.83
CA THR A 325 8.69 67.90 43.99
C THR A 325 7.77 66.97 44.82
N PRO A 326 6.47 66.86 44.50
CA PRO A 326 5.50 66.04 45.23
C PRO A 326 5.62 64.55 44.89
N ASP A 327 5.60 63.71 45.92
CA ASP A 327 5.53 62.24 45.80
C ASP A 327 4.28 61.76 45.04
N LEU A 328 3.19 62.52 45.14
CA LEU A 328 1.92 62.24 44.46
C LEU A 328 2.06 62.25 42.92
N ALA A 329 2.98 63.04 42.36
CA ALA A 329 3.22 63.05 40.91
C ALA A 329 3.86 61.73 40.47
N PHE A 330 4.85 61.25 41.23
CA PHE A 330 5.47 59.95 40.99
C PHE A 330 4.45 58.83 41.10
N GLU A 331 3.65 58.81 42.17
CA GLU A 331 2.64 57.79 42.39
C GLU A 331 1.60 57.74 41.26
N ALA A 332 1.10 58.90 40.81
CA ALA A 332 0.14 58.99 39.72
C ALA A 332 0.70 58.45 38.39
N ILE A 333 1.94 58.81 38.05
CA ILE A 333 2.60 58.36 36.83
C ILE A 333 2.89 56.85 36.90
N VAL A 334 3.41 56.35 38.02
CA VAL A 334 3.68 54.92 38.20
C VAL A 334 2.40 54.10 38.14
N LYS A 335 1.33 54.49 38.85
CA LYS A 335 0.02 53.81 38.79
C LYS A 335 -0.50 53.74 37.35
N LYS A 336 -0.41 54.84 36.59
CA LYS A 336 -0.83 54.88 35.19
C LYS A 336 -0.03 53.90 34.31
N GLN A 337 1.27 53.73 34.56
CA GLN A 337 2.08 52.77 33.81
C GLN A 337 1.81 51.32 34.24
N VAL A 338 1.64 51.06 35.54
CA VAL A 338 1.33 49.72 36.06
C VAL A 338 0.00 49.19 35.49
N VAL A 339 -1.02 50.04 35.33
CA VAL A 339 -2.31 49.63 34.74
C VAL A 339 -2.15 49.10 33.32
N LYS A 340 -1.18 49.60 32.54
CA LYS A 340 -0.95 49.12 31.16
C LYS A 340 -0.43 47.68 31.11
N LEU A 341 0.14 47.16 32.21
CA LEU A 341 0.59 45.76 32.30
C LEU A 341 -0.57 44.76 32.28
N LYS A 342 -1.81 45.23 32.54
CA LYS A 342 -2.99 44.35 32.56
C LYS A 342 -3.22 43.65 31.22
N GLU A 343 -3.14 44.39 30.11
CA GLU A 343 -3.42 43.85 28.78
C GLU A 343 -2.48 42.70 28.35
N PRO A 344 -1.14 42.82 28.44
CA PRO A 344 -0.25 41.71 28.10
C PRO A 344 -0.40 40.52 29.04
N CYS A 345 -0.75 40.75 30.32
CA CYS A 345 -1.03 39.65 31.26
C CYS A 345 -2.29 38.86 30.83
N LEU A 346 -3.38 39.54 30.49
CA LEU A 346 -4.60 38.88 29.99
C LEU A 346 -4.35 38.16 28.66
N LYS A 347 -3.59 38.76 27.75
CA LYS A 347 -3.19 38.14 26.48
C LYS A 347 -2.33 36.89 26.68
N CYS A 348 -1.46 36.88 27.69
CA CYS A 348 -0.68 35.70 28.05
C CYS A 348 -1.61 34.55 28.46
N VAL A 349 -2.62 34.83 29.29
CA VAL A 349 -3.65 33.84 29.68
C VAL A 349 -4.37 33.31 28.44
N ASP A 350 -4.79 34.17 27.52
CA ASP A 350 -5.46 33.75 26.27
C ASP A 350 -4.62 32.78 25.43
N LEU A 351 -3.33 33.08 25.25
CA LEU A 351 -2.42 32.24 24.47
C LEU A 351 -2.23 30.86 25.11
N VAL A 352 -2.13 30.80 26.45
CA VAL A 352 -2.01 29.52 27.17
C VAL A 352 -3.29 28.71 27.04
N ILE A 353 -4.46 29.35 27.16
CA ILE A 353 -5.75 28.68 27.01
C ILE A 353 -5.92 28.09 25.60
N GLN A 354 -5.53 28.83 24.56
CA GLN A 354 -5.55 28.32 23.19
C GLN A 354 -4.69 27.06 23.03
N GLU A 355 -3.49 27.05 23.60
CA GLU A 355 -2.59 25.89 23.52
C GLU A 355 -3.11 24.68 24.32
N LEU A 356 -3.72 24.91 25.49
CA LEU A 356 -4.38 23.86 26.26
C LEU A 356 -5.53 23.22 25.47
N ILE A 357 -6.39 24.01 24.82
CA ILE A 357 -7.49 23.50 23.99
C ILE A 357 -6.95 22.71 22.78
N ASN A 358 -5.88 23.18 22.14
CA ASN A 358 -5.24 22.44 21.05
C ASN A 358 -4.68 21.10 21.52
N THR A 359 -4.07 21.07 22.70
CA THR A 359 -3.54 19.85 23.31
C THR A 359 -4.67 18.84 23.58
N VAL A 360 -5.80 19.28 24.12
CA VAL A 360 -6.99 18.42 24.33
C VAL A 360 -7.47 17.79 23.02
N ARG A 361 -7.57 18.58 21.94
CA ARG A 361 -7.98 18.10 20.60
C ARG A 361 -7.02 17.05 20.06
N GLN A 362 -5.73 17.27 20.22
CA GLN A 362 -4.71 16.32 19.79
C GLN A 362 -4.79 15.00 20.58
N CYS A 363 -4.97 15.05 21.91
CA CYS A 363 -5.12 13.85 22.73
C CYS A 363 -6.41 13.07 22.41
N THR A 364 -7.53 13.78 22.27
CA THR A 364 -8.84 13.16 21.96
C THR A 364 -8.91 12.55 20.56
N SER A 365 -8.01 12.90 19.63
CA SER A 365 -7.94 12.27 18.30
C SER A 365 -7.75 10.74 18.37
N LYS A 366 -7.05 10.24 19.39
CA LYS A 366 -6.85 8.80 19.63
C LYS A 366 -8.12 8.07 20.11
N LEU A 367 -9.15 8.81 20.52
CA LEU A 367 -10.46 8.27 20.87
C LEU A 367 -11.36 8.07 19.63
N GLY A 368 -10.81 8.16 18.40
CA GLY A 368 -11.56 8.05 17.14
C GLY A 368 -12.39 6.78 16.99
N SER A 369 -12.00 5.68 17.65
CA SER A 369 -12.77 4.43 17.69
C SER A 369 -14.14 4.56 18.39
N TYR A 370 -14.33 5.61 19.21
CA TYR A 370 -15.59 5.91 19.92
C TYR A 370 -15.99 7.39 19.72
N PRO A 371 -16.67 7.73 18.60
CA PRO A 371 -16.93 9.12 18.21
C PRO A 371 -17.68 9.95 19.26
N ARG A 372 -18.70 9.36 19.90
CA ARG A 372 -19.48 10.05 20.95
C ARG A 372 -18.66 10.28 22.22
N LEU A 373 -17.79 9.32 22.59
CA LEU A 373 -16.91 9.49 23.74
C LEU A 373 -15.91 10.61 23.49
N ARG A 374 -15.32 10.66 22.28
CA ARG A 374 -14.43 11.74 21.86
C ARG A 374 -15.09 13.10 22.01
N GLU A 375 -16.29 13.26 21.45
CA GLU A 375 -17.04 14.53 21.50
C GLU A 375 -17.34 14.96 22.95
N GLU A 376 -17.82 14.04 23.79
CA GLU A 376 -18.13 14.35 25.19
C GLU A 376 -16.86 14.65 26.01
N THR A 377 -15.77 13.91 25.80
CA THR A 377 -14.49 14.20 26.47
C THR A 377 -13.95 15.57 26.07
N GLU A 378 -13.94 15.91 24.78
CA GLU A 378 -13.50 17.23 24.31
C GLU A 378 -14.38 18.34 24.88
N ARG A 379 -15.70 18.15 24.88
CA ARG A 379 -16.68 19.11 25.42
C ARG A 379 -16.46 19.35 26.91
N ILE A 380 -16.38 18.30 27.73
CA ILE A 380 -16.23 18.41 29.18
C ILE A 380 -14.93 19.13 29.54
N VAL A 381 -13.80 18.69 28.96
CA VAL A 381 -12.49 19.27 29.30
C VAL A 381 -12.37 20.71 28.81
N THR A 382 -12.85 21.02 27.59
CA THR A 382 -12.84 22.39 27.06
C THR A 382 -13.73 23.32 27.89
N THR A 383 -14.88 22.84 28.35
CA THR A 383 -15.77 23.61 29.24
C THR A 383 -15.06 23.92 30.54
N HIS A 384 -14.40 22.93 31.15
CA HIS A 384 -13.62 23.14 32.37
C HIS A 384 -12.48 24.16 32.18
N ILE A 385 -11.75 24.08 31.06
CA ILE A 385 -10.68 25.04 30.74
C ILE A 385 -11.24 26.48 30.67
N ARG A 386 -12.40 26.69 30.01
CA ARG A 386 -13.04 28.01 29.91
C ARG A 386 -13.55 28.54 31.25
N GLU A 387 -14.06 27.67 32.11
CA GLU A 387 -14.45 28.07 33.48
C GLU A 387 -13.23 28.50 34.30
N ARG A 388 -12.08 27.83 34.12
CA ARG A 388 -10.83 28.19 34.78
C ARG A 388 -10.22 29.47 34.20
N GLU A 389 -10.36 29.70 32.90
CA GLU A 389 -9.92 30.93 32.23
C GLU A 389 -10.48 32.18 32.91
N GLY A 390 -11.80 32.24 33.14
CA GLY A 390 -12.43 33.40 33.79
C GLY A 390 -11.84 33.68 35.18
N LYS A 391 -11.72 32.64 36.02
CA LYS A 391 -11.13 32.76 37.36
C LYS A 391 -9.66 33.19 37.33
N THR A 392 -8.89 32.70 36.36
CA THR A 392 -7.48 33.09 36.20
C THR A 392 -7.38 34.54 35.74
N LYS A 393 -8.22 34.99 34.81
CA LYS A 393 -8.26 36.39 34.36
C LYS A 393 -8.71 37.35 35.46
N ASP A 394 -9.59 36.94 36.36
CA ASP A 394 -10.00 37.77 37.51
C ASP A 394 -8.89 37.90 38.55
N GLN A 395 -8.04 36.88 38.67
CA GLN A 395 -6.90 36.84 39.60
C GLN A 395 -5.68 37.64 39.11
N VAL A 396 -5.56 37.81 37.79
CA VAL A 396 -4.48 38.51 37.08
C VAL A 396 -4.84 39.98 36.88
#